data_AF-A0A1A2Q8Y4-F1
#
_entry.id   AF-A0A1A2Q8Y4-F1
#
_cell.length_a   1.000
_cell.length_b   1.000
_cell.length_c   1.000
_cell.angle_alpha   90.00
_cell.angle_beta   90.00
_cell.angle_gamma   90.00
#
_symmetry.space_group_name_H-M   'P 1'
#
loop_
_entity.id
_entity.type
_entity.pdbx_description
1 polymer ?
#
loop_
_entity_poly.entity_id
_entity_poly.type
_entity_poly.pdbx_seq_one_letter_code
_entity_poly.pdbx_strand_id
1 'polypeptide(L)'
;MMDIDFSVLDVAPEPYTVTPVLTARVAVATGGTDGGDPVHAIALRCQVRIEPLRRSYSDDEAAGLTDLFGPRERWASTQRTFLWQHCTAMVQGFTGNTTVALPLECTYDFEVTAAKYLHALRDGAVALQFLFSGTIFARSDRGFSVQQIPWDCEDRYHMPVAVWRQLIVQHYPNAGWLRLNHETIAALAAYKSAHGLLDLDHAITSLLDADRETAR
;
A
#
# COMPACT_ATOMS: atom_id res chain seq x y z
N MET A 1 20.08 -27.55 2.56
CA MET A 1 19.47 -26.27 2.95
C MET A 1 18.17 -26.19 2.19
N MET A 2 17.07 -25.88 2.86
CA MET A 2 15.77 -25.86 2.19
C MET A 2 15.70 -24.62 1.31
N ASP A 3 15.50 -24.84 0.01
CA ASP A 3 15.27 -23.76 -0.93
C ASP A 3 13.78 -23.37 -0.87
N ILE A 4 13.49 -22.08 -0.84
CA ILE A 4 12.13 -21.57 -0.73
C ILE A 4 11.96 -20.36 -1.62
N ASP A 5 10.87 -20.38 -2.37
CA ASP A 5 10.51 -19.32 -3.30
C ASP A 5 9.18 -18.69 -2.88
N PHE A 6 9.08 -17.39 -3.13
CA PHE A 6 7.90 -16.58 -2.82
C PHE A 6 7.46 -15.84 -4.06
N SER A 7 6.18 -15.95 -4.41
CA SER A 7 5.60 -15.21 -5.53
C SER A 7 4.26 -14.59 -5.15
N VAL A 8 4.10 -13.30 -5.42
CA VAL A 8 2.87 -12.55 -5.22
C VAL A 8 1.91 -12.86 -6.37
N LEU A 9 0.83 -13.56 -6.04
CA LEU A 9 -0.18 -14.00 -7.00
C LEU A 9 -1.13 -12.85 -7.36
N ASP A 10 -1.61 -12.15 -6.34
CA ASP A 10 -2.54 -11.04 -6.50
C ASP A 10 -2.46 -10.07 -5.31
N VAL A 11 -2.94 -8.84 -5.55
CA VAL A 11 -3.24 -7.85 -4.52
C VAL A 11 -4.65 -7.34 -4.77
N ALA A 12 -5.53 -7.49 -3.79
CA ALA A 12 -6.94 -7.13 -3.90
C ALA A 12 -7.46 -6.43 -2.63
N PRO A 13 -8.56 -5.65 -2.72
CA PRO A 13 -9.21 -5.10 -1.54
C PRO A 13 -9.76 -6.21 -0.64
N GLU A 14 -9.46 -6.13 0.66
CA GLU A 14 -10.01 -7.06 1.63
C GLU A 14 -11.52 -6.80 1.79
N PRO A 15 -12.38 -7.82 1.66
CA PRO A 15 -13.82 -7.63 1.77
C PRO A 15 -14.24 -7.41 3.24
N TYR A 16 -15.31 -6.63 3.42
CA TYR A 16 -15.97 -6.42 4.72
C TYR A 16 -15.10 -5.80 5.83
N THR A 17 -14.03 -5.09 5.46
CA THR A 17 -13.23 -4.32 6.41
C THR A 17 -13.86 -2.98 6.74
N VAL A 18 -13.68 -2.52 7.98
CA VAL A 18 -14.12 -1.19 8.43
C VAL A 18 -13.08 -0.10 8.16
N THR A 19 -11.84 -0.50 7.84
CA THR A 19 -10.73 0.37 7.44
C THR A 19 -10.13 -0.16 6.14
N PRO A 20 -9.55 0.71 5.29
CA PRO A 20 -9.00 0.28 4.02
C PRO A 20 -7.81 -0.66 4.21
N VAL A 21 -7.96 -1.90 3.76
CA VAL A 21 -6.91 -2.93 3.77
C VAL A 21 -6.85 -3.58 2.39
N LEU A 22 -5.64 -3.73 1.83
CA LEU A 22 -5.40 -4.63 0.71
C LEU A 22 -4.83 -5.94 1.24
N THR A 23 -5.10 -7.04 0.55
CA THR A 23 -4.52 -8.34 0.84
C THR A 23 -3.65 -8.76 -0.33
N ALA A 24 -2.36 -8.97 -0.05
CA ALA A 24 -1.44 -9.58 -1.00
C ALA A 24 -1.40 -11.10 -0.77
N ARG A 25 -1.79 -11.87 -1.78
CA ARG A 25 -1.78 -13.34 -1.72
C ARG A 25 -0.42 -13.82 -2.25
N VAL A 26 0.35 -14.48 -1.39
CA VAL A 26 1.72 -14.92 -1.69
C VAL A 26 1.77 -16.44 -1.73
N ALA A 27 2.13 -17.00 -2.88
CA ALA A 27 2.53 -18.39 -3.01
C ALA A 27 3.88 -18.61 -2.34
N VAL A 28 3.99 -19.70 -1.60
CA VAL A 28 5.23 -20.16 -0.99
C VAL A 28 5.48 -21.57 -1.51
N ALA A 29 6.64 -21.78 -2.13
CA ALA A 29 7.00 -23.08 -2.71
C ALA A 29 8.38 -23.51 -2.21
N THR A 30 8.53 -24.80 -1.91
CA THR A 30 9.83 -25.38 -1.56
C THR A 30 10.53 -25.85 -2.82
N GLY A 31 11.76 -25.42 -3.06
CA GLY A 31 12.58 -25.86 -4.19
C GLY A 31 13.13 -27.28 -3.99
N GLY A 32 12.93 -28.16 -4.98
CA GLY A 32 13.43 -29.54 -5.00
C GLY A 32 12.57 -30.50 -5.82
N THR A 33 13.19 -31.38 -6.60
CA THR A 33 12.52 -32.39 -7.46
C THR A 33 11.97 -33.60 -6.73
N ASP A 34 12.33 -33.79 -5.46
CA ASP A 34 11.84 -34.88 -4.62
C ASP A 34 11.01 -34.25 -3.49
N GLY A 35 9.79 -34.73 -3.28
CA GLY A 35 8.81 -34.18 -2.34
C GLY A 35 9.42 -33.79 -0.99
N GLY A 36 9.78 -32.51 -0.88
CA GLY A 36 10.71 -32.01 0.13
C GLY A 36 10.22 -32.22 1.55
N ASP A 37 11.15 -32.19 2.49
CA ASP A 37 10.86 -32.28 3.93
C ASP A 37 9.74 -31.30 4.31
N PRO A 38 8.75 -31.72 5.12
CA PRO A 38 7.63 -30.87 5.46
C PRO A 38 8.11 -29.62 6.21
N VAL A 39 7.64 -28.46 5.77
CA VAL A 39 7.74 -27.21 6.54
C VAL A 39 6.72 -27.29 7.66
N HIS A 40 7.14 -27.08 8.89
CA HIS A 40 6.23 -27.03 10.04
C HIS A 40 5.57 -25.67 10.21
N ALA A 41 6.34 -24.59 10.03
CA ALA A 41 5.85 -23.23 10.05
C ALA A 41 6.87 -22.28 9.45
N ILE A 42 6.42 -21.09 9.03
CA ILE A 42 7.29 -19.97 8.70
C ILE A 42 6.80 -18.73 9.44
N ALA A 43 7.68 -18.12 10.24
CA ALA A 43 7.48 -16.78 10.76
C ALA A 43 7.93 -15.79 9.69
N LEU A 44 7.00 -15.42 8.80
CA LEU A 44 7.27 -14.59 7.63
C LEU A 44 7.16 -13.10 7.99
N ARG A 45 8.17 -12.35 7.57
CA ARG A 45 8.16 -10.89 7.53
C ARG A 45 8.34 -10.48 6.07
N CYS A 46 7.60 -9.46 5.66
CA CYS A 46 7.72 -8.90 4.34
C CYS A 46 7.89 -7.38 4.45
N GLN A 47 8.89 -6.83 3.78
CA GLN A 47 9.00 -5.40 3.57
C GLN A 47 8.45 -5.06 2.19
N VAL A 48 7.41 -4.23 2.14
CA VAL A 48 6.79 -3.77 0.89
C VAL A 48 7.30 -2.38 0.57
N ARG A 49 7.84 -2.22 -0.65
CA ARG A 49 8.32 -0.94 -1.17
C ARG A 49 7.54 -0.55 -2.42
N ILE A 50 7.38 0.74 -2.63
CA ILE A 50 6.86 1.29 -3.88
C ILE A 50 8.07 1.79 -4.68
N GLU A 51 8.11 1.46 -5.98
CA GLU A 51 9.18 1.85 -6.91
C GLU A 51 8.65 2.84 -7.97
N PRO A 52 8.49 4.14 -7.65
CA PRO A 52 7.86 5.09 -8.57
C PRO A 52 8.60 5.20 -9.92
N LEU A 53 9.94 5.07 -9.93
CA LEU A 53 10.77 5.13 -11.15
C LEU A 53 10.44 4.05 -12.19
N ARG A 54 9.74 2.98 -11.79
CA ARG A 54 9.49 1.80 -12.65
C ARG A 54 8.14 1.85 -13.36
N ARG A 55 7.54 3.03 -13.45
CA ARG A 55 6.37 3.32 -14.29
C ARG A 55 6.52 4.67 -15.00
N SER A 56 5.78 4.84 -16.10
CA SER A 56 5.54 6.13 -16.73
C SER A 56 4.42 6.90 -16.02
N TYR A 57 4.37 8.20 -16.24
CA TYR A 57 3.37 9.10 -15.68
C TYR A 57 2.82 10.02 -16.77
N SER A 58 1.50 10.21 -16.78
CA SER A 58 0.85 11.23 -17.60
C SER A 58 1.11 12.65 -17.05
N ASP A 59 0.78 13.68 -17.83
CA ASP A 59 0.91 15.07 -17.38
C ASP A 59 -0.02 15.39 -16.20
N ASP A 60 -1.22 14.83 -16.20
CA ASP A 60 -2.19 14.96 -15.10
C ASP A 60 -1.69 14.30 -13.82
N GLU A 61 -1.09 13.11 -13.93
CA GLU A 61 -0.47 12.42 -12.79
C GLU A 61 0.73 13.20 -12.28
N ALA A 62 1.55 13.75 -13.19
CA ALA A 62 2.72 14.54 -12.82
C ALA A 62 2.34 15.81 -12.04
N ALA A 63 1.23 16.47 -12.41
CA ALA A 63 0.71 17.62 -11.67
C ALA A 63 0.39 17.27 -10.21
N GLY A 64 -0.30 16.14 -9.98
CA GLY A 64 -0.64 15.65 -8.64
C GLY A 64 0.55 15.15 -7.81
N LEU A 65 1.71 14.90 -8.43
CA LEU A 65 2.93 14.43 -7.77
C LEU A 65 3.93 15.55 -7.46
N THR A 66 3.61 16.80 -7.79
CA THR A 66 4.51 17.95 -7.60
C THR A 66 4.93 18.12 -6.14
N ASP A 67 4.02 17.90 -5.19
CA ASP A 67 4.32 18.01 -3.75
C ASP A 67 5.28 16.91 -3.26
N LEU A 68 5.36 15.78 -3.98
CA LEU A 68 6.21 14.64 -3.60
C LEU A 68 7.57 14.67 -4.28
N PHE A 69 7.60 14.91 -5.59
CA PHE A 69 8.81 14.80 -6.40
C PHE A 69 9.30 16.15 -6.94
N GLY A 70 8.53 17.22 -6.77
CA GLY A 70 8.76 18.49 -7.44
C GLY A 70 8.42 18.43 -8.94
N PRO A 71 8.82 19.47 -9.70
CA PRO A 71 8.62 19.51 -11.14
C PRO A 71 9.43 18.40 -11.85
N ARG A 72 9.01 18.03 -13.06
CA ARG A 72 9.46 16.83 -13.77
C ARG A 72 10.97 16.78 -14.00
N GLU A 73 11.63 17.92 -14.15
CA GLU A 73 13.08 18.03 -14.35
C GLU A 73 13.87 17.52 -13.13
N ARG A 74 13.25 17.50 -11.94
CA ARG A 74 13.88 17.03 -10.71
C ARG A 74 13.70 15.54 -10.45
N TRP A 75 12.81 14.87 -11.19
CA TRP A 75 12.38 13.50 -10.89
C TRP A 75 13.53 12.49 -10.88
N ALA A 76 14.52 12.65 -11.77
CA ALA A 76 15.70 11.80 -11.79
C ALA A 76 16.45 11.77 -10.43
N SER A 77 16.32 12.82 -9.61
CA SER A 77 16.97 12.94 -8.30
C SER A 77 16.04 12.72 -7.09
N THR A 78 14.75 13.04 -7.24
CA THR A 78 13.76 13.04 -6.16
C THR A 78 12.92 11.77 -6.11
N GLN A 79 12.73 11.11 -7.24
CA GLN A 79 11.91 9.93 -7.36
C GLN A 79 12.68 8.71 -6.85
N ARG A 80 12.59 8.43 -5.55
CA ARG A 80 13.26 7.31 -4.90
C ARG A 80 12.26 6.23 -4.51
N THR A 81 12.72 4.98 -4.53
CA THR A 81 11.99 3.88 -3.89
C THR A 81 11.81 4.19 -2.41
N PHE A 82 10.59 4.03 -1.91
CA PHE A 82 10.29 4.25 -0.50
C PHE A 82 9.63 3.02 0.12
N LEU A 83 9.96 2.78 1.39
CA LEU A 83 9.29 1.79 2.23
C LEU A 83 7.84 2.22 2.39
N TRP A 84 6.92 1.36 1.99
CA TRP A 84 5.51 1.56 2.28
C TRP A 84 5.17 1.03 3.66
N GLN A 85 5.40 -0.27 3.90
CA GLN A 85 5.09 -0.90 5.18
C GLN A 85 5.83 -2.22 5.41
N HIS A 86 5.80 -2.68 6.66
CA HIS A 86 6.25 -4.00 7.06
C HIS A 86 5.02 -4.86 7.39
N CYS A 87 4.95 -6.04 6.80
CA CYS A 87 3.88 -7.00 7.01
C CYS A 87 4.46 -8.26 7.67
N THR A 88 3.64 -8.95 8.44
CA THR A 88 4.02 -10.24 9.03
C THR A 88 2.90 -11.25 8.85
N ALA A 89 3.25 -12.53 8.68
CA ALA A 89 2.30 -13.62 8.68
C ALA A 89 2.93 -14.91 9.19
N MET A 90 2.10 -15.77 9.77
CA MET A 90 2.49 -17.12 10.16
C MET A 90 2.00 -18.10 9.08
N VAL A 91 2.94 -18.60 8.27
CA VAL A 91 2.65 -19.67 7.31
C VAL A 91 2.54 -20.98 8.09
N GLN A 92 1.38 -21.63 7.99
CA GLN A 92 1.15 -22.93 8.61
C GLN A 92 1.92 -24.02 7.88
N GLY A 93 2.12 -25.16 8.55
CA GLY A 93 2.89 -26.26 7.98
C GLY A 93 2.31 -26.76 6.65
N PHE A 94 3.20 -27.05 5.70
CA PHE A 94 2.85 -27.48 4.36
C PHE A 94 3.94 -28.35 3.74
N THR A 95 3.61 -28.98 2.61
CA THR A 95 4.54 -29.80 1.83
C THR A 95 4.42 -29.39 0.37
N GLY A 96 5.55 -29.09 -0.28
CA GLY A 96 5.59 -28.64 -1.67
C GLY A 96 5.23 -27.17 -1.85
N ASN A 97 3.96 -26.81 -1.67
CA ASN A 97 3.53 -25.41 -1.80
C ASN A 97 2.35 -25.06 -0.88
N THR A 98 2.18 -23.77 -0.63
CA THR A 98 1.03 -23.21 0.07
C THR A 98 0.80 -21.77 -0.37
N THR A 99 -0.25 -21.14 0.15
CA THR A 99 -0.50 -19.72 -0.03
C THR A 99 -0.76 -19.06 1.32
N VAL A 100 -0.21 -17.86 1.50
CA VAL A 100 -0.42 -17.02 2.68
C VAL A 100 -0.96 -15.65 2.26
N ALA A 101 -1.83 -15.08 3.08
CA ALA A 101 -2.32 -13.72 2.92
C ALA A 101 -1.48 -12.75 3.75
N LEU A 102 -1.00 -11.68 3.13
CA LEU A 102 -0.33 -10.57 3.79
C LEU A 102 -1.24 -9.34 3.79
N PRO A 103 -1.71 -8.87 4.97
CA PRO A 103 -2.46 -7.63 5.04
C PRO A 103 -1.55 -6.44 4.79
N LEU A 104 -2.00 -5.53 3.93
CA LEU A 104 -1.39 -4.26 3.61
C LEU A 104 -2.32 -3.16 4.12
N GLU A 105 -1.98 -2.59 5.28
CA GLU A 105 -2.75 -1.52 5.88
C GLU A 105 -2.64 -0.27 5.02
N CYS A 106 -3.80 0.26 4.64
CA CYS A 106 -3.90 1.44 3.79
C CYS A 106 -4.50 2.60 4.57
N THR A 107 -4.33 3.81 4.06
CA THR A 107 -4.93 5.01 4.63
C THR A 107 -5.33 5.96 3.52
N TYR A 108 -6.43 6.68 3.73
CA TYR A 108 -6.79 7.79 2.84
C TYR A 108 -5.93 9.02 3.09
N ASP A 109 -5.32 9.15 4.28
CA ASP A 109 -4.70 10.38 4.78
C ASP A 109 -3.78 11.00 3.74
N PHE A 110 -4.21 12.17 3.24
CA PHE A 110 -3.45 12.92 2.28
C PHE A 110 -2.11 13.36 2.82
N GLU A 111 -1.76 13.33 4.11
CA GLU A 111 -0.40 13.65 4.55
C GLU A 111 0.58 12.47 4.48
N VAL A 112 0.08 11.26 4.22
CA VAL A 112 0.93 10.07 4.10
C VAL A 112 1.46 9.97 2.66
N THR A 113 2.78 9.99 2.50
CA THR A 113 3.45 9.96 1.18
C THR A 113 2.94 8.85 0.25
N ALA A 114 2.74 7.64 0.78
CA ALA A 114 2.22 6.53 -0.01
C ALA A 114 0.78 6.80 -0.49
N ALA A 115 -0.08 7.38 0.35
CA ALA A 115 -1.44 7.73 -0.02
C ALA A 115 -1.47 8.90 -1.02
N LYS A 116 -0.70 9.99 -0.81
CA LYS A 116 -0.54 11.08 -1.81
C LYS A 116 -0.16 10.51 -3.17
N TYR A 117 0.84 9.64 -3.18
CA TYR A 117 1.34 9.03 -4.40
C TYR A 117 0.24 8.21 -5.10
N LEU A 118 -0.41 7.29 -4.38
CA LEU A 118 -1.45 6.42 -4.95
C LEU A 118 -2.69 7.20 -5.41
N HIS A 119 -3.08 8.27 -4.72
CA HIS A 119 -4.19 9.14 -5.09
C HIS A 119 -3.93 9.96 -6.36
N ALA A 120 -2.67 10.31 -6.63
CA ALA A 120 -2.30 11.04 -7.83
C ALA A 120 -2.39 10.17 -9.11
N LEU A 121 -2.33 8.85 -8.96
CA LEU A 121 -2.35 7.92 -10.10
C LEU A 121 -3.75 7.79 -10.70
N ARG A 122 -3.82 7.74 -12.03
CA ARG A 122 -5.05 7.61 -12.81
C ARG A 122 -5.20 6.22 -13.37
N ASP A 123 -4.13 5.69 -13.98
CA ASP A 123 -4.13 4.42 -14.70
C ASP A 123 -2.81 3.62 -14.52
N GLY A 124 -2.71 2.50 -15.26
CA GLY A 124 -1.56 1.62 -15.23
C GLY A 124 -1.44 0.83 -13.93
N ALA A 125 -0.20 0.58 -13.52
CA ALA A 125 0.11 -0.22 -12.35
C ALA A 125 1.12 0.49 -11.43
N VAL A 126 1.00 0.22 -10.14
CA VAL A 126 1.97 0.56 -9.10
C VAL A 126 3.01 -0.54 -9.05
N ALA A 127 4.28 -0.19 -9.26
CA ALA A 127 5.38 -1.13 -9.09
C ALA A 127 5.65 -1.33 -7.59
N LEU A 128 5.35 -2.53 -7.10
CA LEU A 128 5.61 -2.97 -5.73
C LEU A 128 6.76 -3.97 -5.71
N GLN A 129 7.63 -3.83 -4.72
CA GLN A 129 8.69 -4.80 -4.42
C GLN A 129 8.45 -5.39 -3.03
N PHE A 130 8.37 -6.71 -2.96
CA PHE A 130 8.18 -7.49 -1.75
C PHE A 130 9.52 -8.14 -1.41
N LEU A 131 10.10 -7.76 -0.27
CA LEU A 131 11.34 -8.33 0.25
C LEU A 131 10.98 -9.27 1.40
N PHE A 132 11.18 -10.56 1.22
CA PHE A 132 10.81 -11.58 2.20
C PHE A 132 11.97 -11.86 3.14
N SER A 133 11.66 -12.05 4.42
CA SER A 133 12.63 -12.37 5.46
C SER A 133 11.94 -13.11 6.59
N GLY A 134 12.69 -13.82 7.44
CA GLY A 134 12.11 -14.51 8.58
C GLY A 134 12.73 -15.87 8.81
N THR A 135 11.97 -16.71 9.50
CA THR A 135 12.47 -17.98 10.04
C THR A 135 11.60 -19.15 9.58
N ILE A 136 12.23 -20.15 8.99
CA ILE A 136 11.65 -21.42 8.56
C ILE A 136 11.88 -22.45 9.67
N PHE A 137 10.80 -23.11 10.08
CA PHE A 137 10.83 -24.24 10.99
C PHE A 137 10.54 -25.50 10.17
N ALA A 138 11.55 -26.35 9.99
CA ALA A 138 11.45 -27.58 9.21
C ALA A 138 11.76 -28.81 10.07
N ARG A 139 11.38 -29.99 9.58
CA ARG A 139 11.68 -31.25 10.25
C ARG A 139 13.16 -31.61 10.08
N SER A 140 13.76 -32.16 11.13
CA SER A 140 15.09 -32.76 11.11
C SER A 140 15.05 -34.16 11.72
N ASP A 141 16.00 -35.03 11.34
CA ASP A 141 16.18 -36.38 11.89
C ASP A 141 16.16 -36.45 13.43
N ARG A 142 16.53 -35.35 14.11
CA ARG A 142 16.57 -35.24 15.57
C ARG A 142 15.57 -34.25 16.17
N GLY A 143 14.55 -33.80 15.42
CA GLY A 143 13.53 -32.87 15.89
C GLY A 143 13.26 -31.74 14.90
N PHE A 144 13.57 -30.50 15.28
CA PHE A 144 13.38 -29.31 14.45
C PHE A 144 14.71 -28.78 13.92
N SER A 145 14.73 -28.39 12.65
CA SER A 145 15.74 -27.49 12.11
C SER A 145 15.16 -26.09 11.97
N VAL A 146 15.96 -25.10 12.36
CA VAL A 146 15.64 -23.68 12.20
C VAL A 146 16.56 -23.10 11.14
N GLN A 147 15.97 -22.46 10.13
CA GLN A 147 16.69 -21.82 9.04
C GLN A 147 16.16 -20.39 8.84
N GLN A 148 17.01 -19.48 8.37
CA GLN A 148 16.58 -18.16 7.95
C GLN A 148 16.18 -18.19 6.47
N ILE A 149 15.17 -17.40 6.12
CA ILE A 149 14.84 -17.14 4.72
C ILE A 149 16.06 -16.44 4.07
N PRO A 150 16.52 -16.91 2.90
CA PRO A 150 17.58 -16.26 2.14
C PRO A 150 17.29 -14.77 1.89
N TRP A 151 18.34 -13.95 1.87
CA TRP A 151 18.22 -12.49 1.77
C TRP A 151 17.78 -12.02 0.37
N ASP A 152 17.93 -12.87 -0.64
CA ASP A 152 17.60 -12.66 -2.04
C ASP A 152 16.17 -13.10 -2.40
N CYS A 153 15.40 -13.59 -1.43
CA CYS A 153 13.96 -13.86 -1.61
C CYS A 153 13.19 -12.54 -1.78
N GLU A 154 12.99 -12.13 -3.02
CA GLU A 154 12.16 -10.98 -3.38
C GLU A 154 11.24 -11.28 -4.55
N ASP A 155 10.13 -10.54 -4.61
CA ASP A 155 9.25 -10.54 -5.79
C ASP A 155 8.77 -9.14 -6.15
N ARG A 156 8.45 -8.95 -7.43
CA ARG A 156 7.98 -7.68 -7.99
C ARG A 156 6.59 -7.86 -8.55
N TYR A 157 5.66 -7.07 -8.04
CA TYR A 157 4.26 -7.12 -8.43
C TYR A 157 3.79 -5.78 -8.96
N HIS A 158 3.11 -5.80 -10.11
CA HIS A 158 2.51 -4.62 -10.72
C HIS A 158 1.04 -4.52 -10.32
N MET A 159 0.77 -3.91 -9.16
CA MET A 159 -0.60 -3.74 -8.67
C MET A 159 -1.38 -2.76 -9.54
N PRO A 160 -2.50 -3.15 -10.17
CA PRO A 160 -3.30 -2.23 -10.97
C PRO A 160 -3.77 -1.02 -10.14
N VAL A 161 -3.67 0.19 -10.68
CA VAL A 161 -4.18 1.40 -9.99
C VAL A 161 -5.69 1.30 -9.73
N ALA A 162 -6.41 0.55 -10.55
CA ALA A 162 -7.82 0.24 -10.34
C ALA A 162 -8.10 -0.44 -8.98
N VAL A 163 -7.19 -1.28 -8.47
CA VAL A 163 -7.31 -1.94 -7.16
C VAL A 163 -7.33 -0.91 -6.03
N TRP A 164 -6.40 0.06 -6.08
CA TRP A 164 -6.37 1.18 -5.12
C TRP A 164 -7.66 2.01 -5.21
N ARG A 165 -8.07 2.38 -6.42
CA ARG A 165 -9.27 3.19 -6.62
C ARG A 165 -10.52 2.47 -6.11
N GLN A 166 -10.62 1.16 -6.33
CA GLN A 166 -11.72 0.35 -5.81
C GLN A 166 -11.73 0.35 -4.28
N LEU A 167 -10.57 0.15 -3.64
CA LEU A 167 -10.45 0.19 -2.18
C LEU A 167 -10.94 1.52 -1.61
N ILE A 168 -10.53 2.63 -2.23
CA ILE A 168 -10.89 3.98 -1.80
C ILE A 168 -12.38 4.25 -1.99
N VAL A 169 -12.96 3.88 -3.14
CA VAL A 169 -14.41 4.03 -3.39
C VAL A 169 -15.24 3.19 -2.41
N GLN A 170 -14.76 1.99 -2.04
CA GLN A 170 -15.45 1.13 -1.07
C GLN A 170 -15.50 1.75 0.35
N HIS A 171 -14.43 2.44 0.78
CA HIS A 171 -14.32 2.98 2.13
C HIS A 171 -14.73 4.46 2.25
N TYR A 172 -14.61 5.21 1.16
CA TYR A 172 -14.88 6.65 1.10
C TYR A 172 -15.71 6.99 -0.15
N PRO A 173 -16.96 6.50 -0.24
CA PRO A 173 -17.81 6.78 -1.39
C PRO A 173 -18.23 8.25 -1.43
N ASN A 174 -17.92 8.94 -2.53
CA ASN A 174 -18.26 10.37 -2.75
C ASN A 174 -17.74 11.33 -1.67
N ALA A 175 -16.80 10.88 -0.83
CA ALA A 175 -16.25 11.64 0.28
C ALA A 175 -14.74 11.41 0.35
N GLY A 176 -14.05 12.32 1.01
CA GLY A 176 -12.63 12.18 1.31
C GLY A 176 -12.34 12.43 2.78
N TRP A 177 -11.13 12.09 3.20
CA TRP A 177 -10.61 12.49 4.50
C TRP A 177 -9.66 13.67 4.36
N LEU A 178 -9.95 14.75 5.08
CA LEU A 178 -9.09 15.94 5.17
C LEU A 178 -8.73 16.16 6.64
N ARG A 179 -7.43 16.04 6.93
CA ARG A 179 -6.91 16.35 8.27
C ARG A 179 -6.73 17.86 8.39
N LEU A 180 -7.38 18.46 9.38
CA LEU A 180 -7.25 19.87 9.73
C LEU A 180 -6.80 20.02 11.18
N ASN A 181 -6.16 21.15 11.49
CA ASN A 181 -5.86 21.47 12.88
C ASN A 181 -7.17 21.84 13.63
N HIS A 182 -7.16 21.71 14.96
CA HIS A 182 -8.35 21.94 15.79
C HIS A 182 -8.89 23.37 15.69
N GLU A 183 -8.01 24.36 15.54
CA GLU A 183 -8.39 25.77 15.41
C GLU A 183 -9.11 26.06 14.09
N THR A 184 -8.64 25.47 12.99
CA THR A 184 -9.25 25.54 11.67
C THR A 184 -10.61 24.84 11.67
N ILE A 185 -10.74 23.69 12.35
CA ILE A 185 -12.04 23.02 12.51
C ILE A 185 -13.02 23.94 13.26
N ALA A 186 -12.58 24.55 14.36
CA ALA A 186 -13.42 25.49 15.12
C ALA A 186 -13.81 26.73 14.28
N ALA A 187 -12.87 27.28 13.51
CA ALA A 187 -13.12 28.40 12.61
C ALA A 187 -14.12 28.04 11.50
N LEU A 188 -13.98 26.86 10.88
CA LEU A 188 -14.92 26.38 9.87
C LEU A 188 -16.31 26.14 10.46
N ALA A 189 -16.41 25.59 11.67
CA ALA A 189 -17.69 25.41 12.36
C ALA A 189 -18.36 26.76 12.68
N ALA A 190 -17.58 27.75 13.12
CA ALA A 190 -18.08 29.11 13.36
C ALA A 190 -18.54 29.79 12.07
N TYR A 191 -17.76 29.69 10.98
CA TYR A 191 -18.12 30.21 9.67
C TYR A 191 -19.41 29.56 9.14
N LYS A 192 -19.52 28.23 9.24
CA LYS A 192 -20.73 27.46 8.87
C LYS A 192 -21.97 27.99 9.60
N SER A 193 -21.86 28.20 10.91
CA SER A 193 -22.94 28.71 11.74
C SER A 193 -23.35 30.13 11.35
N ALA A 194 -22.37 31.03 11.16
CA ALA A 194 -22.61 32.43 10.81
C ALA A 194 -23.30 32.61 9.44
N HIS A 195 -23.07 31.69 8.50
CA HIS A 195 -23.62 31.74 7.14
C HIS A 195 -24.82 30.80 6.93
N GLY A 196 -25.29 30.12 7.99
CA GLY A 196 -26.45 29.23 7.92
C GLY A 196 -26.25 28.00 7.02
N LEU A 197 -25.01 27.52 6.89
CA LEU A 197 -24.66 26.40 6.02
C LEU A 197 -24.94 25.03 6.67
N LEU A 198 -25.28 24.04 5.85
CA LEU A 198 -25.73 22.71 6.31
C LEU A 198 -24.58 21.88 6.89
N ASP A 199 -23.46 21.81 6.18
CA ASP A 199 -22.28 21.02 6.53
C ASP A 199 -20.97 21.78 6.28
N LEU A 200 -19.86 21.15 6.68
CA LEU A 200 -18.53 21.73 6.49
C LEU A 200 -18.07 21.70 5.03
N ASP A 201 -18.64 20.83 4.20
CA ASP A 201 -18.33 20.78 2.77
C ASP A 201 -18.80 22.05 2.07
N HIS A 202 -20.06 22.46 2.32
CA HIS A 202 -20.60 23.74 1.86
C HIS A 202 -19.80 24.94 2.39
N ALA A 203 -19.31 24.88 3.63
CA ALA A 203 -18.44 25.92 4.18
C ALA A 203 -17.13 26.05 3.39
N ILE A 204 -16.52 24.93 3.04
CA ILE A 204 -15.30 24.90 2.22
C ILE A 204 -15.59 25.39 0.79
N THR A 205 -16.64 24.90 0.14
CA THR A 205 -17.01 25.34 -1.22
C THR A 205 -17.27 26.84 -1.27
N SER A 206 -18.00 27.39 -0.30
CA SER A 206 -18.26 28.83 -0.19
C SER A 206 -16.98 29.66 -0.06
N LEU A 207 -16.00 29.18 0.73
CA LEU A 207 -14.70 29.85 0.85
C LEU A 207 -13.89 29.80 -0.46
N LEU A 208 -13.89 28.65 -1.14
CA LEU A 208 -13.17 28.48 -2.41
C LEU A 208 -13.75 29.33 -3.53
N ASP A 209 -15.07 29.47 -3.59
CA ASP A 209 -15.72 30.29 -4.61
C ASP A 209 -15.49 31.79 -4.36
N ALA A 210 -15.49 32.25 -3.10
CA ALA A 210 -15.15 33.63 -2.76
C ALA A 210 -13.71 34.01 -3.15
N ASP A 211 -12.75 33.10 -2.98
CA ASP A 211 -11.36 33.32 -3.42
C ASP A 211 -11.25 33.40 -4.95
N ARG A 212 -11.96 32.52 -5.68
CA ARG A 212 -12.02 32.53 -7.15
C ARG A 212 -12.61 33.82 -7.72
N GLU A 213 -13.60 34.40 -7.05
CA GLU A 213 -14.18 35.69 -7.43
C GLU A 213 -13.21 36.85 -7.18
N THR A 214 -12.38 36.76 -6.14
CA THR A 214 -11.37 37.78 -5.79
C THR A 214 -10.15 37.72 -6.72
N ALA A 215 -9.81 36.53 -7.24
CA ALA A 215 -8.69 36.33 -8.16
C ALA A 215 -8.98 36.70 -9.64
N ARG A 216 -10.23 37.05 -9.96
CA ARG A 216 -10.67 37.51 -11.30
C ARG A 216 -10.66 39.03 -11.40
#